data_AF-A0A7X8FB30-F1
#
_entry.id   AF-A0A7X8FB30-F1
#
_cell.length_a   1.000
_cell.length_b   1.000
_cell.length_c   1.000
_cell.angle_alpha   90.00
_cell.angle_beta   90.00
_cell.angle_gamma   90.00
#
_symmetry.space_group_name_H-M   'P 1'
#
loop_
_entity.id
_entity.type
_entity.pdbx_description
1 polymer ?
#
loop_
_entity_poly.entity_id
_entity_poly.type
_entity_poly.pdbx_seq_one_letter_code
_entity_poly.pdbx_strand_id
1 'polypeptide(L)'
;TPRSVRMMAQTLIIGAYVIIVDILLKAWLPDVSKQLGPYVGLIITNCILMGRAEAFAAQNKPLDSMIDGIGAGVGYTLVLLVISFIRELLGFGTLFGVRVMGEGWINWSIMVMAPSAFFILALMIWAINTYYYKEAK
;
A
#
# COMPACT_ATOMS: atom_id res chain seq x y z
N THR A 1 -4.63 29.13 -7.79
CA THR A 1 -6.01 28.74 -7.42
C THR A 1 -6.10 28.55 -5.92
N PRO A 2 -7.27 28.75 -5.30
CA PRO A 2 -7.47 28.46 -3.88
C PRO A 2 -7.23 26.98 -3.57
N ARG A 3 -6.57 26.68 -2.44
CA ARG A 3 -6.12 25.33 -2.08
C ARG A 3 -7.26 24.30 -2.03
N SER A 4 -8.42 24.70 -1.52
CA SER A 4 -9.61 23.83 -1.42
C SER A 4 -10.08 23.30 -2.78
N VAL A 5 -10.13 24.16 -3.80
CA VAL A 5 -10.57 23.80 -5.15
C VAL A 5 -9.57 22.85 -5.81
N ARG A 6 -8.26 23.06 -5.58
CA ARG A 6 -7.22 22.17 -6.13
C ARG A 6 -7.31 20.76 -5.54
N MET A 7 -7.43 20.64 -4.23
CA MET A 7 -7.54 19.35 -3.55
C MET A 7 -8.78 18.58 -4.02
N MET A 8 -9.92 19.27 -4.18
CA MET A 8 -11.15 18.67 -4.72
C MET A 8 -10.98 18.21 -6.18
N ALA A 9 -10.28 18.99 -7.01
CA ALA A 9 -10.03 18.59 -8.40
C ALA A 9 -9.10 17.37 -8.50
N GLN A 10 -8.04 17.31 -7.70
CA GLN A 10 -7.11 16.18 -7.66
C GLN A 10 -7.82 14.88 -7.24
N THR A 11 -8.62 14.91 -6.17
CA THR A 11 -9.35 13.73 -5.70
C THR A 11 -10.43 13.28 -6.70
N LEU A 12 -11.07 14.22 -7.40
CA LEU A 12 -12.01 13.89 -8.49
C LEU A 12 -11.31 13.19 -9.67
N ILE A 13 -10.14 13.68 -10.08
CA ILE A 13 -9.34 13.06 -11.16
C ILE A 13 -8.91 11.64 -10.76
N ILE A 14 -8.38 11.49 -9.54
CA ILE A 14 -7.96 10.18 -9.00
C ILE A 14 -9.17 9.23 -8.91
N GLY A 15 -10.29 9.70 -8.37
CA GLY A 15 -11.52 8.91 -8.25
C GLY A 15 -12.05 8.43 -9.60
N ALA A 16 -12.10 9.30 -10.60
CA ALA A 16 -12.50 8.94 -11.95
C ALA A 16 -11.61 7.83 -12.53
N TYR A 17 -10.29 7.93 -12.36
CA TYR A 17 -9.36 6.91 -12.86
C TYR A 17 -9.54 5.56 -12.17
N VAL A 18 -9.68 5.56 -10.84
CA VAL A 18 -9.89 4.34 -10.04
C VAL A 18 -11.21 3.66 -10.42
N ILE A 19 -12.28 4.42 -10.68
CA ILE A 19 -13.58 3.88 -11.12
C ILE A 19 -13.47 3.23 -12.50
N ILE A 20 -12.74 3.84 -13.45
CA ILE A 20 -12.51 3.24 -14.77
C ILE A 20 -11.83 1.87 -14.63
N VAL A 21 -10.82 1.77 -13.77
CA VAL A 21 -10.13 0.50 -13.49
C VAL A 21 -11.06 -0.53 -12.84
N ASP A 22 -11.92 -0.12 -11.91
CA ASP A 22 -12.92 -1.02 -11.30
C ASP A 22 -13.90 -1.58 -12.34
N ILE A 23 -14.37 -0.75 -13.28
CA ILE A 23 -15.26 -1.18 -14.37
C ILE A 23 -14.54 -2.16 -15.31
N LEU A 24 -13.27 -1.91 -15.64
CA LEU A 24 -12.45 -2.83 -16.42
C LEU A 24 -12.29 -4.19 -15.71
N LEU A 25 -12.02 -4.19 -14.41
CA LEU A 25 -11.92 -5.43 -13.63
C LEU A 25 -13.25 -6.20 -13.58
N LYS A 26 -14.39 -5.51 -13.46
CA LYS A 26 -15.72 -6.14 -13.54
C LYS A 26 -15.98 -6.85 -14.87
N ALA A 27 -15.44 -6.31 -15.96
CA ALA A 27 -15.63 -6.87 -17.30
C ALA A 27 -14.76 -8.11 -17.56
N TRP A 28 -13.50 -8.10 -17.11
CA TRP A 28 -12.54 -9.18 -17.43
C TRP A 28 -12.34 -10.20 -16.30
N LEU A 29 -12.41 -9.79 -15.03
CA LEU A 29 -12.17 -10.65 -13.85
C LEU A 29 -13.18 -10.35 -12.71
N PRO A 30 -14.42 -10.83 -12.82
CA PRO A 30 -15.49 -10.49 -11.86
C PRO A 30 -15.22 -10.97 -10.43
N ASP A 31 -14.52 -12.10 -10.26
CA ASP A 31 -14.20 -12.62 -8.92
C ASP A 31 -13.17 -11.75 -8.18
N VAL A 32 -12.17 -11.24 -8.90
CA VAL A 32 -11.18 -10.31 -8.35
C VAL A 32 -11.83 -8.97 -8.03
N SER A 33 -12.72 -8.46 -8.90
CA SER A 33 -13.45 -7.22 -8.65
C SER A 33 -14.31 -7.29 -7.36
N LYS A 34 -14.96 -8.43 -7.08
CA LYS A 34 -15.72 -8.59 -5.83
C LYS A 34 -14.84 -8.47 -4.58
N GLN A 35 -13.63 -9.01 -4.61
CA GLN A 35 -12.68 -8.91 -3.50
C GLN A 35 -12.08 -7.50 -3.36
N LEU A 36 -11.84 -6.82 -4.49
CA LEU A 36 -11.29 -5.46 -4.50
C LEU A 36 -12.33 -4.36 -4.22
N GLY A 37 -13.63 -4.65 -4.36
CA GLY A 37 -14.71 -3.67 -4.24
C GLY A 37 -14.62 -2.76 -3.00
N PRO A 38 -14.47 -3.30 -1.78
CA PRO A 38 -14.28 -2.48 -0.58
C PRO A 38 -13.00 -1.62 -0.60
N TYR A 39 -11.95 -2.10 -1.28
CA TYR A 39 -10.68 -1.39 -1.38
C TYR A 39 -10.72 -0.21 -2.35
N VAL A 40 -11.67 -0.16 -3.29
CA VAL A 40 -11.83 0.97 -4.22
C VAL A 40 -11.97 2.30 -3.46
N GLY A 41 -12.82 2.34 -2.42
CA GLY A 41 -12.97 3.54 -1.59
C GLY A 41 -11.72 3.89 -0.78
N LEU A 42 -11.03 2.87 -0.24
CA LEU A 42 -9.78 3.02 0.51
C LEU A 42 -8.62 3.52 -0.38
N ILE A 43 -8.63 3.17 -1.66
CA ILE A 43 -7.66 3.65 -2.65
C ILE A 43 -7.92 5.14 -2.95
N ILE A 44 -9.16 5.54 -3.23
CA ILE A 44 -9.51 6.93 -3.57
C ILE A 44 -9.15 7.90 -2.42
N THR A 45 -9.36 7.46 -1.18
CA THR A 45 -9.12 8.26 0.03
C THR A 45 -7.72 8.10 0.60
N ASN A 46 -6.81 7.41 -0.10
CA ASN A 46 -5.48 7.17 0.42
C ASN A 46 -4.64 8.45 0.46
N CYS A 47 -4.02 8.71 1.61
CA CYS A 47 -3.20 9.88 1.86
C CYS A 47 -1.95 9.97 0.95
N ILE A 48 -1.43 8.84 0.44
CA ILE A 48 -0.23 8.84 -0.41
C ILE A 48 -0.47 9.51 -1.76
N LEU A 49 -1.66 9.32 -2.35
CA LEU A 49 -2.01 9.86 -3.65
C LEU A 49 -2.10 11.38 -3.59
N MET A 50 -2.85 11.89 -2.61
CA MET A 50 -2.97 13.32 -2.37
C MET A 50 -1.62 13.93 -1.94
N GLY A 51 -0.87 13.23 -1.09
CA GLY A 51 0.44 13.67 -0.61
C GLY A 51 1.45 13.85 -1.73
N ARG A 52 1.58 12.90 -2.66
CA ARG A 52 2.49 13.04 -3.81
C ARG A 52 1.98 14.03 -4.85
N ALA A 53 0.67 14.07 -5.10
CA ALA A 53 0.09 15.02 -6.04
C ALA A 53 0.33 16.48 -5.62
N GLU A 54 0.19 16.77 -4.33
CA GLU A 54 0.38 18.13 -3.80
C GLU A 54 1.85 18.47 -3.56
N ALA A 55 2.66 17.54 -3.05
CA ALA A 55 4.06 17.80 -2.73
C ALA A 55 4.96 17.81 -3.97
N PHE A 56 4.72 16.93 -4.94
CA PHE A 56 5.61 16.74 -6.08
C PHE A 56 4.96 17.13 -7.42
N ALA A 57 3.78 16.62 -7.74
CA ALA A 57 3.18 16.84 -9.06
C ALA A 57 2.75 18.30 -9.31
N ALA A 58 2.44 19.06 -8.25
CA ALA A 58 2.06 20.47 -8.38
C ALA A 58 3.23 21.40 -8.78
N GLN A 59 4.48 20.96 -8.65
CA GLN A 59 5.67 21.80 -8.84
C GLN A 59 6.60 21.31 -9.95
N ASN A 60 6.38 20.10 -10.48
CA ASN A 60 7.26 19.44 -11.44
C ASN A 60 6.58 19.20 -12.79
N LYS A 61 7.38 18.84 -13.79
CA LYS A 61 6.89 18.46 -15.12
C LYS A 61 6.11 17.13 -15.05
N PRO A 62 5.20 16.88 -16.01
CA PRO A 62 4.36 15.68 -15.99
C PRO A 62 5.15 14.37 -16.07
N LEU A 63 6.23 14.32 -16.87
CA LEU A 63 7.05 13.11 -17.00
C LEU A 63 7.79 12.77 -15.70
N ASP A 64 8.42 13.77 -15.06
CA ASP A 64 9.12 13.56 -13.78
C ASP A 64 8.13 13.13 -12.68
N SER A 65 6.92 13.70 -12.70
CA SER A 65 5.84 13.35 -11.76
C SER A 65 5.32 11.92 -11.96
N MET A 66 5.36 11.39 -13.19
CA MET A 66 4.96 10.02 -13.47
C MET A 66 5.98 9.02 -12.90
N ILE A 67 7.28 9.31 -13.05
CA ILE A 67 8.36 8.49 -12.49
C ILE A 67 8.24 8.46 -10.96
N ASP A 68 7.98 9.62 -10.34
CA ASP A 68 7.75 9.72 -8.90
C ASP A 68 6.55 8.87 -8.43
N GLY A 69 5.42 8.96 -9.15
CA GLY A 69 4.23 8.18 -8.84
C GLY A 69 4.48 6.67 -8.91
N ILE A 70 5.20 6.21 -9.92
CA ILE A 70 5.59 4.80 -10.04
C ILE A 70 6.53 4.41 -8.89
N GLY A 71 7.55 5.22 -8.59
CA GLY A 71 8.49 4.96 -7.50
C GLY A 71 7.79 4.85 -6.14
N ALA A 72 6.89 5.80 -5.83
CA ALA A 72 6.12 5.80 -4.59
C ALA A 72 5.15 4.61 -4.52
N GLY A 73 4.50 4.25 -5.63
CA GLY A 73 3.62 3.09 -5.72
C GLY A 73 4.36 1.78 -5.49
N VAL A 74 5.48 1.57 -6.19
CA VAL A 74 6.32 0.37 -6.04
C VAL A 74 6.88 0.28 -4.62
N GLY A 75 7.37 1.38 -4.06
CA GLY A 75 7.85 1.43 -2.68
C GLY A 75 6.77 1.05 -1.67
N TYR A 76 5.55 1.58 -1.84
CA TYR A 76 4.41 1.23 -0.99
C TYR A 76 4.04 -0.25 -1.09
N THR A 77 3.98 -0.81 -2.31
CA THR A 77 3.71 -2.23 -2.51
C THR A 77 4.78 -3.11 -1.88
N LEU A 78 6.07 -2.77 -2.01
CA LEU A 78 7.17 -3.53 -1.41
C LEU A 78 7.07 -3.57 0.12
N VAL A 79 6.80 -2.42 0.76
CA VAL A 79 6.61 -2.35 2.21
C VAL A 79 5.44 -3.24 2.65
N LEU A 80 4.30 -3.16 1.95
CA LEU A 80 3.13 -3.99 2.26
C LEU A 80 3.37 -5.48 2.03
N LEU A 81 4.15 -5.86 1.02
CA LEU A 81 4.49 -7.27 0.76
C LEU A 81 5.34 -7.84 1.89
N VAL A 82 6.36 -7.11 2.34
CA VAL A 82 7.23 -7.56 3.45
C VAL A 82 6.42 -7.69 4.74
N ILE A 83 5.55 -6.72 5.05
CA ILE A 83 4.67 -6.80 6.22
C ILE A 83 3.71 -7.99 6.12
N SER A 84 3.10 -8.18 4.95
CA SER A 84 2.16 -9.29 4.70
C SER A 84 2.85 -10.64 4.83
N PHE A 85 4.08 -10.79 4.32
CA PHE A 85 4.86 -12.02 4.43
C PHE A 85 5.09 -12.45 5.88
N ILE A 86 5.52 -11.51 6.74
CA ILE A 86 5.75 -11.77 8.16
C ILE A 86 4.43 -12.12 8.86
N ARG A 87 3.34 -11.42 8.51
CA ARG A 87 2.02 -11.65 9.10
C ARG A 87 1.40 -12.97 8.70
N GLU A 88 1.55 -13.38 7.45
CA GLU A 88 1.04 -14.66 6.96
C GLU A 88 1.76 -15.83 7.65
N LEU A 89 3.10 -15.74 7.71
CA LEU A 89 3.95 -16.78 8.31
C LEU A 89 3.67 -16.96 9.81
N LEU A 90 3.57 -15.86 10.56
CA LEU A 90 3.39 -15.92 12.02
C LEU A 90 1.91 -16.06 12.44
N GLY A 91 0.98 -15.54 11.63
CA GLY A 91 -0.45 -15.59 11.92
C GLY A 91 -1.09 -16.93 11.57
N PHE A 92 -0.78 -17.49 10.40
CA PHE A 92 -1.45 -18.68 9.87
C PHE A 92 -0.52 -19.88 9.65
N GLY A 93 0.81 -19.70 9.80
CA GLY A 93 1.79 -20.74 9.51
C GLY A 93 1.89 -21.10 8.03
N THR A 94 1.28 -20.28 7.16
CA THR A 94 1.24 -20.46 5.71
C THR A 94 2.08 -19.41 5.00
N LEU A 95 2.48 -19.75 3.77
CA LEU A 95 3.17 -18.86 2.87
C LEU A 95 2.55 -19.01 1.47
N PHE A 96 1.95 -17.96 0.94
CA PHE A 96 1.19 -18.01 -0.31
C PHE A 96 0.16 -19.17 -0.33
N GLY A 97 -0.45 -19.45 0.83
CA GLY A 97 -1.43 -20.55 0.99
C GLY A 97 -0.83 -21.96 1.14
N VAL A 98 0.49 -22.13 1.10
CA VAL A 98 1.15 -23.41 1.40
C VAL A 98 1.50 -23.46 2.90
N ARG A 99 1.11 -24.53 3.61
CA ARG A 99 1.50 -24.72 5.02
C ARG A 99 2.98 -25.06 5.10
N VAL A 100 3.77 -24.14 5.67
CA VAL A 100 5.21 -24.31 5.86
C VAL A 100 5.52 -24.74 7.29
N MET A 101 4.73 -24.31 8.27
CA MET A 101 4.87 -24.72 9.66
C MET A 101 4.03 -25.98 9.94
N GLY A 102 4.60 -26.94 10.68
CA GLY A 102 3.95 -28.22 11.00
C GLY A 102 2.69 -28.09 11.87
N GLU A 103 1.93 -29.18 12.02
CA GLU A 103 0.61 -29.20 12.70
C GLU A 103 0.61 -28.72 14.17
N GLY A 104 1.78 -28.55 14.79
CA GLY A 104 1.94 -28.04 16.15
C GLY A 104 2.09 -26.52 16.30
N TRP A 105 2.03 -25.74 15.21
CA TRP A 105 2.17 -24.28 15.31
C TRP A 105 0.89 -23.64 15.84
N ILE A 106 1.01 -22.92 16.96
CA ILE A 106 -0.10 -22.15 17.53
C ILE A 106 -0.21 -20.84 16.76
N ASN A 107 -1.26 -20.70 15.97
CA ASN A 107 -1.56 -19.47 15.24
C ASN A 107 -1.68 -18.28 16.19
N TRP A 108 -0.81 -17.29 16.02
CA TRP A 108 -0.82 -16.07 16.83
C TRP A 108 -1.92 -15.14 16.35
N SER A 109 -3.08 -15.20 17.01
CA SER A 109 -4.25 -14.35 16.69
C SER A 109 -3.93 -12.85 16.73
N ILE A 110 -2.97 -12.44 17.57
CA ILE A 110 -2.51 -11.05 17.67
C ILE A 110 -1.81 -10.55 16.39
N MET A 111 -1.24 -11.46 15.60
CA MET A 111 -0.52 -11.16 14.36
C MET A 111 -1.47 -10.88 13.18
N VAL A 112 -2.72 -11.34 13.28
CA VAL A 112 -3.75 -11.10 12.25
C VAL A 112 -4.42 -9.74 12.47
N MET A 113 -4.48 -9.26 13.71
CA MET A 113 -5.10 -7.97 14.04
C MET A 113 -4.23 -6.75 13.66
N ALA A 114 -4.86 -5.58 13.57
CA ALA A 114 -4.21 -4.28 13.29
C ALA A 114 -2.95 -3.94 14.11
N PRO A 115 -2.84 -4.19 15.44
CA PRO A 115 -1.65 -3.83 16.22
C PRO A 115 -0.35 -4.44 15.69
N SER A 116 -0.39 -5.64 15.12
CA SER A 116 0.80 -6.30 14.57
C SER A 116 1.47 -5.50 13.44
N ALA A 117 0.68 -4.87 12.57
CA ALA A 117 1.19 -4.11 11.44
C ALA A 117 2.02 -2.91 11.90
N PHE A 118 1.62 -2.25 12.99
CA PHE A 118 2.37 -1.14 13.58
C PHE A 118 3.72 -1.60 14.16
N PHE A 119 3.76 -2.74 14.86
CA PHE A 119 5.01 -3.27 15.41
C PHE A 119 5.99 -3.69 14.30
N ILE A 120 5.51 -4.37 13.26
CA ILE A 120 6.35 -4.81 12.13
C ILE A 120 6.89 -3.59 11.38
N LEU A 121 6.05 -2.58 11.13
CA LEU A 121 6.47 -1.34 10.48
C LEU A 121 7.50 -0.60 11.33
N ALA A 122 7.32 -0.52 12.66
CA ALA A 122 8.29 0.10 13.56
C ALA A 122 9.65 -0.62 13.54
N LEU A 123 9.64 -1.96 13.61
CA LEU A 123 10.86 -2.77 13.52
C LEU A 123 11.55 -2.63 12.16
N MET A 124 10.78 -2.54 11.08
CA MET A 124 11.30 -2.32 9.73
C MET A 124 12.00 -0.97 9.61
N ILE A 125 11.37 0.11 10.09
CA ILE A 125 11.99 1.44 10.11
C ILE A 125 13.25 1.43 10.98
N TRP A 126 13.21 0.79 12.15
CA TRP A 126 14.37 0.67 13.02
C TRP A 126 15.53 -0.09 12.35
N ALA A 127 15.26 -1.20 11.68
CA ALA A 127 16.26 -1.96 10.96
C ALA A 127 16.89 -1.13 9.83
N ILE A 128 16.06 -0.51 8.97
CA ILE A 128 16.53 0.32 7.85
C ILE A 128 17.36 1.49 8.38
N ASN A 129 16.88 2.21 9.38
CA ASN A 129 17.62 3.32 9.97
C ASN A 129 18.94 2.85 10.60
N THR A 130 18.96 1.70 11.28
CA THR A 130 20.19 1.18 11.88
C THR A 130 21.23 0.82 10.82
N TYR A 131 20.83 0.19 9.72
CA TYR A 131 21.77 -0.10 8.62
C TYR A 131 22.23 1.18 7.92
N TYR A 132 21.31 2.10 7.60
CA TYR A 132 21.63 3.32 6.86
C TYR A 132 22.47 4.31 7.67
N TYR A 133 22.16 4.51 8.96
CA TYR A 133 22.91 5.41 9.85
C TYR A 133 24.26 4.83 10.29
N LYS A 134 24.44 3.51 10.15
CA LYS A 134 25.73 2.83 10.39
C LYS A 134 26.66 2.91 9.18
N GLU A 135 26.14 3.06 7.97
CA GLU A 135 26.95 3.35 6.77
C GLU A 135 27.29 4.84 6.62
N ALA A 136 26.49 5.74 7.20
CA ALA A 136 26.71 7.18 7.15
C ALA A 136 27.76 7.71 8.15
N LYS A 137 28.38 6.83 8.96
CA LYS A 137 29.38 7.16 9.97
C LYS A 137 30.66 6.36 9.75
#